data_AF-A0A2D6EDA6-F1
#
_entry.id   AF-A0A2D6EDA6-F1
#
_cell.length_a   1.000
_cell.length_b   1.000
_cell.length_c   1.000
_cell.angle_alpha   90.00
_cell.angle_beta   90.00
_cell.angle_gamma   90.00
#
_symmetry.space_group_name_H-M   'P 1'
#
loop_
_entity.id
_entity.type
_entity.pdbx_description
1 polymer ?
#
loop_
_entity_poly.entity_id
_entity_poly.type
_entity_poly.pdbx_seq_one_letter_code
_entity_poly.pdbx_strand_id
1 'polypeptide(L)'
;MNLRSARAIFDYCEVEGVEARELEAFPLSFSIGLKLTCWSPALFVYPDRIAIPFFDMRRTYALTPDAARFMMSVMHIALRESNPDYENVELEILRLTNTDARTVHSIQKIPGSLYSYEQLEEMVWETQSLWVDIQTERQDRRRRSGDKWGEGDLFA
;
A
#
# COMPACT_ATOMS: atom_id res chain seq x y z
N MET A 1 -13.86 2.55 -1.38
CA MET A 1 -13.68 3.81 -2.14
C MET A 1 -14.98 4.62 -2.10
N ASN A 2 -14.94 5.95 -2.05
CA ASN A 2 -16.16 6.80 -2.13
C ASN A 2 -16.39 7.31 -3.56
N LEU A 3 -17.60 7.82 -3.84
CA LEU A 3 -18.00 8.28 -5.17
C LEU A 3 -17.10 9.38 -5.75
N ARG A 4 -16.68 10.35 -4.92
CA ARG A 4 -15.81 11.45 -5.37
C ARG A 4 -14.45 10.94 -5.83
N SER A 5 -13.86 10.01 -5.09
CA SER A 5 -12.60 9.36 -5.47
C SER A 5 -12.76 8.50 -6.72
N ALA A 6 -13.84 7.73 -6.81
CA ALA A 6 -14.13 6.92 -8.00
C ALA A 6 -14.28 7.79 -9.25
N ARG A 7 -15.00 8.91 -9.15
CA ARG A 7 -15.17 9.89 -10.23
C ARG A 7 -13.85 10.51 -10.65
N ALA A 8 -13.01 10.91 -9.70
CA ALA A 8 -11.69 11.47 -10.00
C ALA A 8 -10.78 10.48 -10.74
N ILE A 9 -10.82 9.20 -10.38
CA ILE A 9 -10.07 8.14 -11.08
C ILE A 9 -10.66 7.92 -12.48
N PHE A 10 -11.99 7.87 -12.61
CA PHE A 10 -12.64 7.76 -13.91
C PHE A 10 -12.29 8.92 -14.84
N ASP A 11 -12.41 10.15 -14.36
CA ASP A 11 -12.07 11.36 -15.13
C ASP A 11 -10.58 11.37 -15.51
N TYR A 12 -9.70 10.90 -14.63
CA TYR A 12 -8.27 10.70 -14.94
C TYR A 12 -8.07 9.68 -16.08
N CYS A 13 -8.73 8.53 -16.00
CA CYS A 13 -8.64 7.51 -17.04
C CYS A 13 -9.14 8.03 -18.40
N GLU A 14 -10.26 8.77 -18.43
CA GLU A 14 -10.78 9.37 -19.66
C GLU A 14 -9.80 10.37 -20.29
N VAL A 15 -9.19 11.24 -19.46
CA VAL A 15 -8.25 12.26 -19.93
C VAL A 15 -6.95 11.65 -20.45
N GLU A 16 -6.42 10.64 -19.76
CA GLU A 16 -5.16 9.98 -20.12
C GLU A 16 -5.35 8.83 -21.13
N GLY A 17 -6.59 8.53 -21.53
CA GLY A 17 -6.91 7.45 -22.47
C GLY A 17 -6.60 6.05 -21.92
N VAL A 18 -6.83 5.85 -20.61
CA VAL A 18 -6.52 4.60 -19.91
C VAL A 18 -7.67 3.63 -19.98
N GLU A 19 -7.39 2.42 -20.47
CA GLU A 19 -8.27 1.27 -20.30
C GLU A 19 -7.80 0.42 -19.11
N ALA A 20 -8.74 -0.02 -18.27
CA ALA A 20 -8.45 -0.97 -17.20
C ALA A 20 -8.74 -2.40 -17.66
N ARG A 21 -7.79 -3.30 -17.46
CA ARG A 21 -7.97 -4.76 -17.58
C ARG A 21 -7.82 -5.41 -16.22
N GLU A 22 -8.45 -6.55 -16.01
CA GLU A 22 -8.30 -7.31 -14.77
C GLU A 22 -6.87 -7.82 -14.63
N LEU A 23 -6.32 -7.74 -13.42
CA LEU A 23 -5.02 -8.30 -13.07
C LEU A 23 -5.22 -9.33 -11.96
N GLU A 24 -4.86 -10.57 -12.26
CA GLU A 24 -4.73 -11.64 -11.27
C GLU A 24 -3.30 -11.69 -10.75
N ALA A 25 -3.11 -11.42 -9.46
CA ALA A 25 -1.80 -11.45 -8.83
C ALA A 25 -1.90 -11.87 -7.37
N PHE A 26 -0.83 -12.49 -6.86
CA PHE A 26 -0.78 -13.01 -5.50
C PHE A 26 -0.03 -12.05 -4.57
N PRO A 27 -0.43 -11.92 -3.30
CA PRO A 27 0.27 -11.10 -2.31
C PRO A 27 1.74 -11.51 -2.13
N LEU A 28 2.63 -10.54 -1.89
CA LEU A 28 3.98 -10.83 -1.43
C LEU A 28 3.91 -11.35 0.00
N SER A 29 4.51 -12.51 0.25
CA SER A 29 4.54 -13.13 1.58
C SER A 29 5.91 -12.92 2.23
N PHE A 30 5.89 -12.62 3.53
CA PHE A 30 7.08 -12.44 4.37
C PHE A 30 7.25 -13.63 5.33
N SER A 31 8.46 -13.86 5.83
CA SER A 31 8.80 -15.00 6.69
C SER A 31 8.02 -15.03 8.01
N ILE A 32 7.66 -13.85 8.52
CA ILE A 32 6.85 -13.69 9.74
C ILE A 32 5.35 -13.98 9.53
N GLY A 33 4.95 -14.48 8.35
CA GLY A 33 3.57 -14.81 8.00
C GLY A 33 2.72 -13.63 7.53
N LEU A 34 3.28 -12.40 7.50
CA LEU A 34 2.60 -11.24 6.93
C LEU A 34 2.52 -11.38 5.41
N LYS A 35 1.38 -10.97 4.83
CA LYS A 35 1.20 -10.88 3.38
C LYS A 35 0.79 -9.47 3.00
N LEU A 36 1.43 -8.90 1.99
CA LEU A 36 1.16 -7.54 1.52
C LEU A 36 0.67 -7.55 0.06
N THR A 37 -0.40 -6.80 -0.16
CA THR A 37 -0.89 -6.44 -1.49
C THR A 37 -0.83 -4.92 -1.60
N CYS A 38 0.03 -4.45 -2.50
CA CYS A 38 0.37 -3.04 -2.66
C CYS A 38 -0.02 -2.53 -4.04
N TRP A 39 -1.03 -3.12 -4.68
CA TRP A 39 -1.55 -2.74 -5.99
C TRP A 39 -3.07 -2.88 -6.04
N SER A 40 -3.70 -2.23 -7.00
CA SER A 40 -5.07 -2.55 -7.42
C SER A 40 -5.05 -3.79 -8.31
N PRO A 41 -6.07 -4.68 -8.27
CA PRO A 41 -6.20 -5.81 -9.18
C PRO A 41 -6.61 -5.36 -10.60
N ALA A 42 -5.88 -4.39 -11.15
CA ALA A 42 -6.10 -3.84 -12.46
C ALA A 42 -4.75 -3.56 -13.16
N LEU A 43 -4.73 -3.82 -14.46
CA LEU A 43 -3.69 -3.40 -15.37
C LEU A 43 -4.20 -2.15 -16.12
N PHE A 44 -3.46 -1.05 -16.02
CA PHE A 44 -3.78 0.20 -16.72
C PHE A 44 -3.05 0.23 -18.06
N VAL A 45 -3.83 0.21 -19.14
CA VAL A 45 -3.34 0.25 -20.51
C VAL A 45 -3.48 1.70 -21.00
N TYR A 46 -2.36 2.40 -21.02
CA TYR A 46 -2.24 3.74 -21.62
C TYR A 46 -2.02 3.59 -23.14
N PRO A 47 -2.15 4.68 -23.92
CA PRO A 47 -1.85 4.64 -25.35
C PRO A 47 -0.41 4.22 -25.70
N ASP A 48 0.55 4.50 -24.81
CA ASP A 48 1.99 4.32 -25.05
C ASP A 48 2.68 3.34 -24.10
N ARG A 49 2.00 2.87 -23.05
CA ARG A 49 2.57 1.97 -22.03
C ARG A 49 1.51 1.18 -21.29
N ILE A 50 1.98 0.25 -20.46
CA ILE A 50 1.16 -0.50 -19.52
C ILE A 50 1.71 -0.26 -18.12
N ALA A 51 0.83 -0.01 -17.15
CA ALA A 51 1.22 0.16 -15.75
C ALA A 51 0.30 -0.63 -14.80
N ILE A 52 0.80 -0.95 -13.61
CA ILE A 52 0.01 -1.49 -12.51
C ILE A 52 -0.07 -0.40 -11.43
N PRO A 53 -1.27 0.11 -11.11
CA PRO A 53 -1.42 1.21 -10.18
C PRO A 53 -1.57 0.75 -8.73
N PHE A 54 -0.97 1.51 -7.82
CA PHE A 54 -1.36 1.59 -6.42
C PHE A 54 -2.11 2.90 -6.18
N PHE A 55 -3.31 2.83 -5.59
CA PHE A 55 -4.07 4.03 -5.24
C PHE A 55 -3.67 4.55 -3.86
N ASP A 56 -2.96 5.69 -3.79
CA ASP A 56 -2.77 6.41 -2.53
C ASP A 56 -4.02 7.26 -2.23
N MET A 57 -4.95 6.62 -1.51
CA MET A 57 -6.23 7.19 -1.11
C MET A 57 -6.12 8.06 0.15
N ARG A 58 -4.92 8.25 0.71
CA ARG A 58 -4.75 8.96 1.98
C ARG A 58 -5.08 10.44 1.81
N ARG A 59 -5.99 10.90 2.66
CA ARG A 59 -6.45 12.30 2.68
C ARG A 59 -5.42 13.24 3.30
N THR A 60 -4.76 12.77 4.34
CA THR A 60 -3.75 13.48 5.13
C THR A 60 -2.52 12.58 5.23
N TYR A 61 -1.33 13.17 5.24
CA TYR A 61 -0.06 12.44 5.30
C TYR A 61 0.08 11.43 4.15
N ALA A 62 0.24 11.95 2.94
CA ALA A 62 0.53 11.13 1.78
C ALA A 62 1.80 10.31 1.98
N LEU A 63 2.01 9.31 1.12
CA LEU A 63 3.25 8.54 1.11
C LEU A 63 4.46 9.48 1.10
N THR A 64 5.34 9.27 2.09
CA THR A 64 6.70 9.82 2.03
C THR A 64 7.46 9.16 0.88
N PRO A 65 8.59 9.74 0.42
CA PRO A 65 9.42 9.10 -0.60
C PRO A 65 9.83 7.67 -0.24
N ASP A 66 10.22 7.42 1.01
CA ASP A 66 10.61 6.07 1.47
C ASP A 66 9.41 5.12 1.51
N ALA A 67 8.24 5.59 1.94
CA ALA A 67 7.05 4.75 1.93
C ALA A 67 6.61 4.44 0.50
N ALA A 68 6.70 5.39 -0.42
CA ALA A 68 6.44 5.14 -1.84
C ALA A 68 7.44 4.11 -2.40
N ARG A 69 8.73 4.23 -2.04
CA ARG A 69 9.80 3.30 -2.43
C ARG A 69 9.51 1.89 -1.93
N PHE A 70 9.11 1.76 -0.67
CA PHE A 70 8.69 0.50 -0.08
C PHE A 70 7.54 -0.12 -0.89
N MET A 71 6.48 0.64 -1.17
CA MET A 71 5.32 0.14 -1.93
C MET A 71 5.70 -0.32 -3.33
N MET A 72 6.48 0.47 -4.08
CA MET A 72 6.95 0.07 -5.41
C MET A 72 7.89 -1.14 -5.38
N SER A 73 8.70 -1.29 -4.32
CA SER A 73 9.57 -2.45 -4.16
C SER A 73 8.75 -3.72 -3.93
N VAL A 74 7.72 -3.65 -3.09
CA VAL A 74 6.76 -4.76 -2.90
C VAL A 74 6.10 -5.12 -4.23
N MET A 75 5.59 -4.13 -4.97
CA MET A 75 4.97 -4.36 -6.28
C MET A 75 5.96 -4.99 -7.28
N HIS A 76 7.20 -4.51 -7.33
CA HIS A 76 8.23 -5.04 -8.23
C HIS A 76 8.51 -6.51 -7.98
N ILE A 77 8.76 -6.90 -6.73
CA ILE A 77 9.04 -8.30 -6.39
C ILE A 77 7.79 -9.16 -6.61
N ALA A 78 6.63 -8.68 -6.15
CA ALA A 78 5.38 -9.44 -6.22
C ALA A 78 4.87 -9.66 -7.65
N LEU A 79 5.18 -8.75 -8.57
CA LEU A 79 4.60 -8.75 -9.92
C LEU A 79 5.65 -8.99 -11.01
N ARG A 80 6.77 -8.25 -10.99
CA ARG A 80 7.76 -8.29 -12.07
C ARG A 80 8.79 -9.40 -11.88
N GLU A 81 9.28 -9.61 -10.66
CA GLU A 81 10.26 -10.68 -10.41
C GLU A 81 9.58 -12.06 -10.36
N SER A 82 8.36 -12.12 -9.83
CA SER A 82 7.61 -13.38 -9.68
C SER A 82 6.97 -13.88 -10.98
N ASN A 83 6.69 -12.97 -11.94
CA ASN A 83 6.02 -13.28 -13.19
C ASN A 83 6.71 -12.59 -14.39
N PRO A 84 7.38 -13.35 -15.28
CA PRO A 84 8.03 -12.81 -16.47
C PRO A 84 7.09 -12.01 -17.39
N ASP A 85 5.80 -12.33 -17.43
CA ASP A 85 4.84 -11.63 -18.29
C ASP A 85 4.68 -10.15 -17.90
N TYR A 86 5.02 -9.80 -16.66
CA TYR A 86 4.95 -8.43 -16.15
C TYR A 86 6.31 -7.76 -16.01
N GLU A 87 7.40 -8.40 -16.46
CA GLU A 87 8.78 -7.89 -16.27
C GLU A 87 8.94 -6.43 -16.74
N ASN A 88 8.26 -6.04 -17.82
CA ASN A 88 8.36 -4.72 -18.44
C ASN A 88 7.18 -3.78 -18.14
N VAL A 89 6.23 -4.20 -17.30
CA VAL A 89 5.10 -3.37 -16.93
C VAL A 89 5.57 -2.27 -15.96
N GLU A 90 5.13 -1.03 -16.20
CA GLU A 90 5.44 0.08 -15.31
C GLU A 90 4.70 -0.05 -13.98
N LEU A 91 5.27 0.51 -12.92
CA LEU A 91 4.62 0.60 -11.62
C LEU A 91 4.31 2.07 -11.36
N GLU A 92 3.10 2.35 -10.89
CA GLU A 92 2.72 3.72 -10.59
C GLU A 92 1.92 3.84 -9.29
N ILE A 93 2.06 5.00 -8.65
CA ILE A 93 1.25 5.39 -7.51
C ILE A 93 0.33 6.51 -7.98
N LEU A 94 -0.97 6.25 -7.97
CA LEU A 94 -2.02 7.22 -8.28
C LEU A 94 -2.48 7.86 -6.98
N ARG A 95 -1.98 9.07 -6.71
CA ARG A 95 -2.29 9.82 -5.49
C ARG A 95 -3.50 10.71 -5.69
N LEU A 96 -4.47 10.60 -4.80
CA LEU A 96 -5.63 11.49 -4.80
C LEU A 96 -5.36 12.71 -3.90
N THR A 97 -5.48 13.91 -4.46
CA THR A 97 -5.37 15.17 -3.70
C THR A 97 -6.55 15.37 -2.76
N ASN A 98 -6.36 16.19 -1.73
CA ASN A 98 -7.38 16.51 -0.73
C ASN A 98 -8.17 17.80 -1.03
N THR A 99 -8.16 18.29 -2.28
CA THR A 99 -8.93 19.45 -2.70
C THR A 99 -10.40 19.09 -2.95
N ASP A 100 -11.27 20.11 -3.02
CA ASP A 100 -12.69 19.90 -3.29
C ASP A 100 -12.93 19.29 -4.68
N ALA A 101 -12.14 19.68 -5.67
CA ALA A 101 -11.92 18.87 -6.85
C ALA A 101 -10.86 17.82 -6.51
N ARG A 102 -11.27 16.56 -6.27
CA ARG A 102 -10.32 15.44 -6.14
C ARG A 102 -9.59 15.29 -7.48
N THR A 103 -8.28 15.47 -7.49
CA THR A 103 -7.44 15.25 -8.68
C THR A 103 -6.50 14.07 -8.43
N VAL A 104 -6.13 13.37 -9.51
CA VAL A 104 -5.18 12.28 -9.48
C VAL A 104 -3.82 12.79 -9.93
N HIS A 105 -2.77 12.44 -9.18
CA HIS A 105 -1.38 12.66 -9.57
C HIS A 105 -0.67 11.32 -9.65
N SER A 106 -0.16 11.00 -10.84
CA SER A 106 0.65 9.79 -11.03
C SER A 106 2.10 10.03 -10.61
N ILE A 107 2.64 9.09 -9.83
CA ILE A 107 4.04 9.03 -9.41
C ILE A 107 4.61 7.73 -9.97
N GLN A 108 5.52 7.85 -10.93
CA GLN A 108 6.10 6.70 -11.66
C GLN A 108 7.58 6.48 -11.35
N LYS A 109 8.25 7.52 -10.82
CA LYS A 109 9.66 7.48 -10.49
C LYS A 109 9.84 7.87 -9.04
N ILE A 110 10.62 7.07 -8.34
CA ILE A 110 10.98 7.26 -6.95
C ILE A 110 12.49 7.39 -6.87
N PRO A 111 13.03 8.28 -6.02
CA PRO A 111 14.47 8.38 -5.83
C PRO A 111 15.05 7.08 -5.25
N GLY A 112 16.22 6.69 -5.76
CA GLY A 112 16.96 5.50 -5.31
C GLY A 112 16.57 4.21 -6.05
N SER A 113 17.34 3.15 -5.83
CA SER A 113 17.02 1.80 -6.32
C SER A 113 15.85 1.22 -5.55
N LEU A 114 15.09 0.27 -6.11
CA LEU A 114 14.11 -0.46 -5.29
C LEU A 114 14.82 -1.29 -4.20
N TYR A 115 14.10 -1.59 -3.12
CA TYR A 115 14.58 -2.45 -2.05
C TYR A 115 14.53 -3.91 -2.51
N SER A 116 15.53 -4.71 -2.09
CA SER A 116 15.48 -6.16 -2.25
C SER A 116 14.46 -6.79 -1.30
N TYR A 117 14.15 -8.07 -1.52
CA TYR A 117 13.27 -8.82 -0.63
C TYR A 117 13.78 -8.82 0.81
N GLU A 118 15.08 -9.03 1.03
CA GLU A 118 15.70 -9.06 2.36
C GLU A 118 15.57 -7.72 3.09
N GLN A 119 15.75 -6.61 2.36
CA GLN A 119 15.57 -5.27 2.93
C GLN A 119 14.12 -5.01 3.33
N LEU A 120 13.16 -5.45 2.52
CA LEU A 120 11.75 -5.34 2.86
C LEU A 120 11.38 -6.24 4.06
N GLU A 121 11.91 -7.46 4.11
CA GLU A 121 11.73 -8.38 5.22
C GLU A 121 12.26 -7.78 6.53
N GLU A 122 13.45 -7.18 6.52
CA GLU A 122 14.02 -6.48 7.67
C GLU A 122 13.12 -5.33 8.13
N MET A 123 12.69 -4.44 7.22
CA MET A 123 11.80 -3.32 7.56
C MET A 123 10.45 -3.78 8.13
N VAL A 124 9.88 -4.83 7.56
CA VAL A 124 8.62 -5.43 8.04
C VAL A 124 8.83 -6.02 9.43
N TRP A 125 9.91 -6.77 9.63
CA TRP A 125 10.25 -7.37 10.91
C TRP A 125 10.47 -6.30 11.99
N GLU A 126 11.25 -5.26 11.72
CA GLU A 126 11.51 -4.15 12.64
C GLU A 126 10.21 -3.47 13.07
N THR A 127 9.30 -3.22 12.11
CA THR A 127 8.00 -2.60 12.38
C THR A 127 7.16 -3.49 13.31
N GLN A 128 7.13 -4.79 13.08
CA GLN A 128 6.36 -5.73 13.92
C GLN A 128 6.98 -5.88 15.31
N SER A 129 8.30 -5.97 15.41
CA SER A 129 9.02 -6.03 16.68
C SER A 129 8.72 -4.79 17.54
N LEU A 130 8.77 -3.59 16.94
CA LEU A 130 8.41 -2.34 17.64
C LEU A 130 6.95 -2.36 18.11
N TRP A 131 6.03 -2.89 17.30
CA TRP A 131 4.63 -3.06 17.70
C TRP A 131 4.48 -3.98 18.91
N VAL A 132 5.19 -5.10 18.93
CA VAL A 132 5.19 -6.05 20.06
C VAL A 132 5.72 -5.37 21.32
N ASP A 133 6.81 -4.61 21.23
CA ASP A 133 7.40 -3.88 22.36
C ASP A 133 6.40 -2.87 22.94
N ILE A 134 5.76 -2.07 22.09
CA ILE A 134 4.75 -1.08 22.50
C ILE A 134 3.55 -1.76 23.19
N GLN A 135 3.09 -2.90 22.66
CA GLN A 135 1.97 -3.62 23.28
C GLN A 135 2.37 -4.21 24.64
N THR A 136 3.58 -4.74 24.75
CA THR A 136 4.11 -5.30 25.99
C THR A 136 4.23 -4.22 27.06
N GLU A 137 4.79 -3.05 26.72
CA GLU A 137 4.89 -1.91 27.63
C GLU A 137 3.51 -1.42 28.08
N ARG A 138 2.53 -1.36 27.16
CA ARG A 138 1.15 -0.99 27.49
C ARG A 138 0.50 -1.99 28.45
N GLN A 139 0.73 -3.29 28.27
CA GLN A 139 0.22 -4.32 29.18
C GLN A 139 0.87 -4.23 30.56
N ASP A 140 2.18 -4.06 30.63
CA ASP A 140 2.88 -3.92 31.90
C ASP A 140 2.48 -2.65 32.66
N ARG A 141 2.29 -1.54 31.95
CA ARG A 141 1.75 -0.31 32.54
C ARG A 141 0.35 -0.53 33.10
N ARG A 142 -0.54 -1.23 32.40
CA ARG A 142 -1.89 -1.59 32.88
C ARG A 142 -1.84 -2.48 34.13
N ARG A 143 -0.93 -3.46 34.16
CA ARG A 143 -0.71 -4.31 35.35
C ARG A 143 -0.22 -3.50 36.55
N ARG A 144 0.66 -2.51 36.32
CA ARG A 144 1.21 -1.64 37.37
C ARG A 144 0.24 -0.55 37.84
N SER A 145 -0.64 -0.04 36.97
CA SER A 145 -1.56 1.05 37.31
C SER A 145 -2.84 0.58 38.01
N GLY A 146 -3.10 -0.73 38.09
CA GLY A 146 -4.28 -1.27 38.77
C GLY A 146 -5.62 -0.86 38.14
N ASP A 147 -5.60 -0.42 36.88
CA ASP A 147 -6.79 0.04 36.15
C ASP A 147 -7.72 -1.14 35.85
N LYS A 148 -8.58 -1.46 36.84
CA LYS A 148 -9.74 -2.33 36.68
C LYS A 148 -10.81 -1.56 35.92
N TRP A 149 -10.77 -1.60 34.60
CA TRP A 149 -12.02 -1.40 33.86
C TRP A 149 -12.90 -2.61 34.13
N GLY A 150 -14.08 -2.31 34.71
CA GLY A 150 -14.97 -3.27 35.33
C GLY A 150 -15.27 -4.46 34.44
N GLU A 151 -15.22 -5.63 35.08
CA GLU A 151 -16.14 -6.73 34.83
C GLU A 151 -17.57 -6.16 34.90
N GLY A 152 -18.01 -5.51 33.81
CA GLY A 152 -19.40 -5.52 33.44
C GLY A 152 -19.69 -6.97 33.09
N ASP A 153 -20.33 -7.64 34.03
CA ASP A 153 -20.74 -9.03 33.97
C ASP A 153 -21.34 -9.32 32.59
N LEU A 154 -20.61 -10.07 31.77
CA LEU A 154 -21.09 -10.50 30.45
C LEU A 154 -22.17 -11.58 30.57
N PHE A 155 -22.56 -11.93 31.80
CA PHE A 155 -23.60 -12.92 32.11
C PHE A 155 -24.50 -12.58 33.34
N ALA A 156 -24.65 -11.31 33.75
CA ALA A 156 -25.70 -10.92 34.72
C ALA A 156 -26.95 -10.33 34.05
#